data_AF-A0A5A8UM12-F1
#
_entry.id   AF-A0A5A8UM12-F1
#
_cell.length_a   1.000
_cell.length_b   1.000
_cell.length_c   1.000
_cell.angle_alpha   90.00
_cell.angle_beta   90.00
_cell.angle_gamma   90.00
#
_symmetry.space_group_name_H-M   'P 1'
#
loop_
_entity.id
_entity.type
_entity.pdbx_description
1 polymer ?
#
loop_
_entity_poly.entity_id
_entity_poly.type
_entity_poly.pdbx_seq_one_letter_code
_entity_poly.pdbx_strand_id
1 'polypeptide(L)'
;MHDNSLLLACCNHSANIDNNSIEISILKSVESGQIAQLKIGVFFREILSGCVCGDDPSAAITYENGYCELQVQLDKTTDIISF
;
A
#
# COMPACT_ATOMS: atom_id res chain seq x y z
N MET A 1 -2.89 10.51 -11.71
CA MET A 1 -1.69 10.05 -10.98
C MET A 1 -2.14 9.86 -9.54
N HIS A 2 -2.35 8.64 -9.09
CA HIS A 2 -2.68 8.38 -7.69
C HIS A 2 -1.39 8.60 -6.88
N ASP A 3 -1.44 9.50 -5.91
CA ASP A 3 -0.29 9.80 -5.07
C ASP A 3 -0.06 8.64 -4.09
N ASN A 4 0.83 7.72 -4.46
CA ASN A 4 1.24 6.58 -3.63
C ASN A 4 2.30 6.96 -2.59
N SER A 5 2.55 8.25 -2.33
CA SER A 5 3.60 8.72 -1.39
C SER A 5 3.55 8.05 -0.02
N LEU A 6 2.34 7.83 0.53
CA LEU A 6 2.16 7.14 1.81
C LEU A 6 2.57 5.66 1.76
N LEU A 7 2.27 4.97 0.65
CA LEU A 7 2.59 3.54 0.50
C LEU A 7 4.07 3.32 0.16
N LEU A 8 4.70 4.26 -0.55
CA LEU A 8 6.13 4.26 -0.82
C LEU A 8 6.96 4.32 0.47
N ALA A 9 6.47 5.02 1.51
CA ALA A 9 7.11 5.04 2.82
C ALA A 9 7.10 3.67 3.52
N CYS A 10 6.24 2.74 3.09
CA CYS A 10 6.16 1.38 3.63
C CYS A 10 6.98 0.35 2.84
N CYS A 11 7.60 0.75 1.73
CA CYS A 11 8.45 -0.14 0.94
C CYS A 11 9.77 -0.42 1.67
N ASN A 12 10.23 -1.67 1.65
CA ASN A 12 11.45 -2.09 2.37
C ASN A 12 12.55 -2.62 1.46
N HIS A 13 12.22 -2.91 0.19
CA HIS A 13 13.13 -3.56 -0.76
C HIS A 13 13.34 -2.71 -2.02
N SER A 14 12.29 -2.06 -2.51
CA SER A 14 12.31 -1.22 -3.70
C SER A 14 11.21 -0.15 -3.61
N ALA A 15 11.45 1.04 -4.14
CA ALA A 15 10.39 2.06 -4.27
C ALA A 15 9.47 1.83 -5.48
N ASN A 16 9.33 0.58 -5.95
CA ASN A 16 8.57 0.23 -7.13
C ASN A 16 7.48 -0.78 -6.75
N ILE A 17 6.22 -0.38 -6.86
CA ILE A 17 5.07 -1.19 -6.43
C ILE A 17 4.34 -1.72 -7.66
N ASP A 18 4.00 -3.01 -7.64
CA ASP A 18 3.04 -3.56 -8.59
C ASP A 18 1.62 -3.10 -8.22
N ASN A 19 1.14 -2.05 -8.90
CA ASN A 19 -0.16 -1.44 -8.62
C ASN A 19 -1.34 -2.43 -8.73
N ASN A 20 -1.20 -3.53 -9.47
CA ASN A 20 -2.24 -4.55 -9.59
C ASN A 20 -2.29 -5.51 -8.39
N SER A 21 -1.33 -5.43 -7.48
CA SER A 21 -1.22 -6.26 -6.28
C SER A 21 -1.72 -5.60 -5.00
N ILE A 22 -2.18 -4.34 -5.08
CA ILE A 22 -2.62 -3.59 -3.90
C ILE A 22 -3.96 -4.15 -3.43
N GLU A 23 -3.96 -4.73 -2.23
CA GLU A 23 -5.13 -5.22 -1.53
C GLU A 23 -5.29 -4.50 -0.17
N ILE A 24 -6.52 -4.18 0.20
CA ILE A 24 -6.83 -3.42 1.42
C ILE A 24 -7.79 -4.21 2.28
N SER A 25 -7.51 -4.27 3.59
CA SER A 25 -8.41 -4.86 4.60
C SER A 25 -8.66 -3.90 5.75
N ILE A 26 -9.89 -3.84 6.24
CA ILE A 26 -10.21 -3.12 7.49
C ILE A 26 -9.80 -4.00 8.66
N LEU A 27 -8.83 -3.55 9.44
CA LEU A 27 -8.33 -4.25 10.62
C LEU A 27 -9.10 -3.84 11.88
N LYS A 28 -9.50 -2.57 11.95
CA LYS A 28 -10.31 -2.02 13.04
C LYS A 28 -11.16 -0.88 12.53
N SER A 29 -12.36 -0.75 13.07
CA SER A 29 -13.21 0.42 12.91
C SER A 29 -13.70 0.88 14.28
N VAL A 30 -13.70 2.19 14.49
CA VAL A 30 -14.28 2.82 15.68
C VAL A 30 -15.07 4.03 15.22
N GLU A 31 -16.30 4.12 15.69
CA GLU A 31 -17.17 5.26 15.41
C GLU A 31 -17.29 6.13 16.65
N SER A 32 -17.10 7.44 16.51
CA SER A 32 -17.25 8.41 17.60
C SER A 32 -17.81 9.72 17.10
N GLY A 33 -19.11 9.96 17.36
CA GLY A 33 -19.80 11.18 16.93
C GLY A 33 -19.76 11.32 15.41
N GLN A 34 -19.19 12.43 14.93
CA GLN A 34 -19.08 12.72 13.49
C GLN A 34 -17.87 12.05 12.81
N ILE A 35 -16.99 11.39 13.57
CA ILE A 35 -15.77 10.78 13.04
C ILE A 35 -15.91 9.25 13.01
N ALA A 36 -15.53 8.64 11.89
CA ALA A 36 -15.22 7.22 11.79
C ALA A 36 -13.71 7.06 11.65
N GLN A 37 -13.10 6.30 12.55
CA GLN A 37 -11.68 5.97 12.53
C GLN A 37 -11.51 4.54 12.03
N LEU A 38 -10.71 4.35 10.99
CA LEU A 38 -10.39 3.04 10.44
C LEU A 38 -8.89 2.79 10.60
N LYS A 39 -8.54 1.59 11.05
CA LYS A 39 -7.19 1.05 10.85
C LYS A 39 -7.27 0.12 9.66
N ILE A 40 -6.53 0.41 8.61
CA ILE A 40 -6.48 -0.43 7.41
C ILE A 40 -5.12 -1.11 7.30
N GLY A 41 -5.12 -2.35 6.81
CA GLY A 41 -3.93 -3.03 6.34
C GLY A 41 -3.88 -2.94 4.83
N VAL A 42 -2.73 -2.55 4.29
CA VAL A 42 -2.45 -2.49 2.86
C VAL A 42 -1.39 -3.53 2.55
N PHE A 43 -1.74 -4.48 1.70
CA PHE A 43 -0.87 -5.54 1.20
C PHE A 43 -0.52 -5.21 -0.24
N PHE A 44 0.74 -5.39 -0.61
CA PHE A 44 1.22 -5.06 -1.95
C PHE A 44 2.46 -5.90 -2.27
N ARG A 45 2.93 -5.84 -3.51
CA ARG A 45 4.20 -6.41 -3.93
C ARG A 45 5.13 -5.33 -4.44
N GLU A 46 6.37 -5.38 -3.99
CA GLU A 46 7.49 -4.59 -4.46
C GLU A 46 8.12 -5.31 -5.66
N ILE A 47 8.41 -4.56 -6.74
CA ILE A 47 9.05 -5.06 -7.96
C ILE A 47 10.57 -4.86 -7.83
N LEU A 48 11.29 -5.97 -7.68
CA LEU A 48 12.75 -5.97 -7.65
C LEU A 48 13.26 -6.32 -9.04
N SER A 49 13.85 -5.33 -9.70
CA SER A 49 14.57 -5.53 -10.97
C SER A 49 16.02 -5.89 -10.67
N GLY A 50 16.38 -7.16 -10.87
CA GLY A 50 17.74 -7.66 -10.81
C GLY A 50 18.49 -7.49 -12.13
N CYS A 51 19.81 -7.62 -12.08
CA CYS A 51 20.62 -7.81 -13.27
C CYS A 51 20.67 -9.31 -13.59
N VAL A 52 20.19 -9.71 -14.76
CA VAL A 52 20.30 -11.09 -15.25
C VAL A 52 21.57 -11.26 -16.07
N CYS A 53 22.46 -12.13 -15.59
CA CYS A 53 23.61 -12.61 -16.36
C CYS A 53 23.24 -13.86 -17.20
N GLY A 54 22.07 -13.88 -17.85
CA GLY A 54 21.58 -15.05 -18.61
C GLY A 54 20.52 -14.70 -19.67
N ASP A 55 20.21 -15.66 -20.55
CA ASP A 55 19.33 -15.49 -21.73
C ASP A 55 17.84 -15.35 -21.42
N ASP A 56 17.39 -15.64 -20.20
CA ASP A 56 15.98 -15.49 -19.82
C ASP A 56 15.72 -14.14 -19.15
N PRO A 57 15.01 -13.20 -19.80
CA PRO A 57 14.73 -11.89 -19.24
C PRO A 57 13.69 -11.92 -18.11
N SER A 58 12.91 -13.02 -17.97
CA SER A 58 11.88 -13.11 -16.92
C SER A 58 12.48 -13.35 -15.53
N ALA A 59 13.66 -13.97 -15.46
CA ALA A 59 14.45 -14.07 -14.23
C ALA A 59 14.97 -12.72 -13.68
N ALA A 60 14.82 -11.63 -14.44
CA ALA A 60 15.24 -10.29 -14.03
C ALA A 60 14.26 -9.61 -13.07
N ILE A 61 13.04 -10.13 -12.92
CA ILE A 61 12.00 -9.51 -12.11
C ILE A 61 11.60 -10.47 -10.98
N THR A 62 11.78 -10.01 -9.74
CA THR A 62 11.30 -10.71 -8.54
C THR A 62 10.27 -9.83 -7.83
N TYR A 63 9.35 -10.46 -7.10
CA TYR A 63 8.34 -9.76 -6.31
C TYR A 63 8.54 -10.06 -4.83
N GLU A 64 8.62 -9.01 -4.02
CA GLU A 64 8.66 -9.12 -2.56
C GLU A 64 7.35 -8.62 -1.97
N ASN A 65 6.81 -9.32 -0.97
CA ASN A 65 5.57 -8.91 -0.33
C ASN A 65 5.82 -7.75 0.63
N GLY A 66 4.99 -6.72 0.52
CA GLY A 66 4.94 -5.56 1.41
C GLY A 66 3.64 -5.54 2.20
N TYR A 67 3.71 -5.02 3.42
CA TYR A 67 2.56 -4.80 4.29
C TYR A 67 2.71 -3.49 5.06
N CYS A 68 1.64 -2.72 5.11
CA CYS A 68 1.58 -1.48 5.88
C CYS A 68 0.26 -1.34 6.61
N GLU A 69 0.28 -0.71 7.78
CA GLU A 69 -0.93 -0.30 8.47
C GLU A 69 -1.08 1.22 8.38
N LEU A 70 -2.25 1.69 7.96
CA LEU A 70 -2.57 3.11 7.87
C LEU A 70 -3.75 3.42 8.79
N GLN A 71 -3.67 4.59 9.44
CA GLN A 71 -4.79 5.16 10.16
C GLN A 71 -5.56 6.04 9.19
N VAL A 72 -6.88 5.89 9.14
CA VAL A 72 -7.77 6.73 8.34
C VAL A 72 -8.80 7.36 9.26
N GLN A 73 -9.12 8.61 9.02
CA GLN A 73 -10.26 9.28 9.65
C GLN A 73 -11.20 9.78 8.55
N LEU A 74 -12.49 9.50 8.72
CA LEU A 74 -13.57 10.00 7.90
C LEU A 74 -14.45 10.91 8.76
N ASP A 75 -14.59 12.17 8.36
CA ASP A 75 -15.62 13.04 8.89
C ASP A 75 -16.91 12.84 8.10
N LYS A 76 -17.93 12.29 8.77
CA LYS A 76 -19.25 11.95 8.19
C LYS A 76 -20.09 13.17 7.82
N THR A 77 -19.70 14.36 8.25
CA THR A 77 -20.42 15.62 7.95
C THR A 77 -19.89 16.27 6.69
N THR A 78 -18.58 16.18 6.48
CA THR A 78 -17.86 16.87 5.40
C THR A 78 -17.42 15.92 4.29
N ASP A 79 -17.54 14.60 4.49
CA ASP A 79 -17.00 13.54 3.64
C ASP A 79 -15.48 13.65 3.41
N ILE A 80 -14.78 14.39 4.27
CA ILE A 80 -13.33 14.54 4.23
C ILE A 80 -12.67 13.29 4.82
N ILE A 81 -11.70 12.77 4.08
CA ILE A 81 -10.84 11.66 4.50
C ILE A 81 -9.43 12.21 4.78
N SER A 82 -8.88 11.85 5.93
CA SER A 82 -7.47 12.10 6.28
C SER A 82 -6.76 10.80 6.66
N PHE A 83 -5.43 10.80 6.45
CA PHE A 83 -4.52 9.68 6.65
C PHE A 83 -3.36 10.09 7.55
#